data_AF-A0A7R9QE08-F1
#
_entry.id   AF-A0A7R9QE08-F1
#
_cell.length_a   1.000
_cell.length_b   1.000
_cell.length_c   1.000
_cell.angle_alpha   90.00
_cell.angle_beta   90.00
_cell.angle_gamma   90.00
#
_symmetry.space_group_name_H-M   'P 1'
#
loop_
_entity.id
_entity.type
_entity.pdbx_description
1 polymer ?
#
loop_
_entity_poly.entity_id
_entity_poly.type
_entity_poly.pdbx_seq_one_letter_code
_entity_poly.pdbx_strand_id
1 'polypeptide(L)'
;MSDEEKDVDIESDDEDVCSSASISGDSNRNAFAQADKRAHHNALERKRRDHIKDSFSSLRDAVPSLHGEKASRAQILKKAAEYIGFMRRKNTTVQGDIDDLKRQNKVLEEQIRTLEKAKSSGITDLDLNGTSILDNSSHTKIESESVSSLDGMSD
;
A
#
# COMPACT_ATOMS: atom_id res chain seq x y z
N MET A 1 -14.54 14.88 4.02
CA MET A 1 -15.19 13.56 3.99
C MET A 1 -16.61 13.84 3.60
N SER A 2 -16.94 13.61 2.32
CA SER A 2 -18.28 13.83 1.79
C SER A 2 -18.83 12.46 1.50
N ASP A 3 -19.57 11.92 2.47
CA ASP A 3 -20.31 10.68 2.32
C ASP A 3 -21.60 11.02 1.57
N GLU A 4 -21.56 10.86 0.25
CA GLU A 4 -22.77 10.82 -0.59
C GLU A 4 -23.38 9.43 -0.45
N GLU A 5 -24.43 9.37 0.35
CA GLU A 5 -25.28 8.19 0.49
C GLU A 5 -25.99 7.97 -0.85
N LYS A 6 -25.52 6.97 -1.61
CA LYS A 6 -26.24 6.45 -2.77
C LYS A 6 -27.31 5.51 -2.27
N ASP A 7 -28.54 6.00 -2.24
CA ASP A 7 -29.74 5.18 -2.18
C ASP A 7 -29.69 4.15 -3.33
N VAL A 8 -29.58 2.88 -2.96
CA VAL A 8 -29.76 1.75 -3.88
C VAL A 8 -31.26 1.46 -3.92
N ASP A 9 -31.92 1.99 -4.96
CA ASP A 9 -33.28 1.57 -5.33
C ASP A 9 -33.23 0.09 -5.74
N ILE A 10 -33.40 -0.80 -4.75
CA ILE A 10 -33.75 -2.20 -4.97
C ILE A 10 -35.27 -2.24 -5.22
N GLU A 11 -35.67 -1.93 -6.45
CA GLU A 11 -36.93 -2.45 -6.96
C GLU A 11 -36.70 -3.90 -7.36
N SER A 12 -36.75 -4.79 -6.37
CA SER A 12 -37.01 -6.22 -6.61
C SER A 12 -38.52 -6.37 -6.77
N ASP A 13 -39.04 -5.96 -7.92
CA ASP A 13 -40.43 -6.25 -8.28
C ASP A 13 -40.50 -7.69 -8.82
N ASP A 14 -40.48 -8.64 -7.88
CA ASP A 14 -40.79 -10.05 -8.12
C ASP A 14 -42.32 -10.24 -8.10
N GLU A 15 -43.03 -9.64 -9.05
CA GLU A 15 -44.46 -9.88 -9.24
C GLU A 15 -44.72 -10.49 -10.62
N ASP A 16 -44.42 -11.79 -10.76
CA ASP A 16 -45.07 -12.66 -11.74
C ASP A 16 -45.92 -13.67 -10.97
N VAL A 17 -47.08 -13.19 -10.51
CA VAL A 17 -48.20 -13.98 -9.99
C VAL A 17 -48.51 -15.10 -10.98
N CYS A 18 -48.30 -16.34 -10.56
CA CYS A 18 -48.73 -17.50 -11.32
C CYS A 18 -50.27 -17.52 -11.35
N SER A 19 -50.85 -16.88 -12.36
CA SER A 19 -52.28 -16.88 -12.62
C SER A 19 -52.72 -18.31 -12.91
N SER A 20 -53.24 -18.95 -11.87
CA SER A 20 -53.93 -20.23 -11.92
C SER A 20 -55.28 -20.06 -12.63
N ALA A 21 -55.28 -20.11 -13.96
CA ALA A 21 -56.51 -20.25 -14.74
C ALA A 21 -56.26 -21.10 -16.00
N SER A 22 -56.77 -22.34 -15.95
CA SER A 22 -57.07 -23.29 -17.04
C SER A 22 -56.84 -22.84 -18.50
N ILE A 23 -56.13 -23.65 -19.30
CA ILE A 23 -56.47 -23.97 -20.71
C ILE A 23 -55.56 -25.10 -21.25
N SER A 24 -56.19 -26.18 -21.75
CA SER A 24 -55.57 -27.38 -22.33
C SER A 24 -54.90 -27.16 -23.70
N GLY A 25 -54.21 -26.04 -23.91
CA GLY A 25 -53.51 -25.71 -25.17
C GLY A 25 -52.21 -24.92 -25.01
N ASP A 26 -51.75 -24.70 -23.77
CA ASP A 26 -50.75 -23.69 -23.40
C ASP A 26 -49.36 -24.25 -23.06
N SER A 27 -49.13 -25.55 -23.29
CA SER A 27 -47.84 -26.19 -23.01
C SER A 27 -46.70 -25.63 -23.86
N ASN A 28 -46.99 -25.18 -25.09
CA ASN A 28 -45.97 -24.68 -26.01
C ASN A 28 -45.55 -23.24 -25.68
N ARG A 29 -46.48 -22.34 -25.33
CA ARG A 29 -46.14 -20.95 -24.93
C ARG A 29 -45.43 -20.88 -23.59
N ASN A 30 -45.85 -21.70 -22.61
CA ASN A 30 -45.14 -21.82 -21.33
C ASN A 30 -43.73 -22.41 -21.51
N ALA A 31 -43.52 -23.34 -22.45
CA ALA A 31 -42.18 -23.84 -22.77
C ALA A 31 -41.30 -22.76 -23.41
N PHE A 32 -41.84 -21.94 -24.33
CA PHE A 32 -41.14 -20.81 -24.92
C PHE A 32 -40.77 -19.74 -23.87
N ALA A 33 -41.72 -19.33 -23.01
CA ALA A 33 -41.44 -18.38 -21.94
C ALA A 33 -40.38 -18.90 -20.95
N GLN A 34 -40.39 -20.20 -20.64
CA GLN A 34 -39.35 -20.82 -19.81
C GLN A 34 -37.99 -20.88 -20.52
N ALA A 35 -37.96 -21.11 -21.84
CA ALA A 35 -36.75 -21.04 -22.64
C ALA A 35 -36.18 -19.62 -22.69
N ASP A 36 -37.04 -18.59 -22.81
CA ASP A 36 -36.64 -17.19 -22.80
C ASP A 36 -36.10 -16.75 -21.44
N LYS A 37 -36.75 -17.15 -20.33
CA LYS A 37 -36.23 -16.92 -18.97
C LYS A 37 -34.84 -17.57 -18.77
N ARG A 38 -34.65 -18.80 -19.28
CA ARG A 38 -33.32 -19.48 -19.26
C ARG A 38 -32.29 -18.76 -20.14
N ALA A 39 -32.68 -18.29 -21.32
CA ALA A 39 -31.80 -17.57 -22.24
C ALA A 39 -31.34 -16.25 -21.62
N HIS A 40 -32.26 -15.50 -21.01
CA HIS A 40 -31.97 -14.24 -20.30
C HIS A 40 -30.99 -14.47 -19.13
N HIS A 41 -31.27 -15.47 -18.28
CA HIS A 41 -30.35 -15.83 -17.19
C HIS A 41 -28.95 -16.21 -17.71
N ASN A 42 -28.86 -16.99 -18.79
CA ASN A 42 -27.58 -17.35 -19.43
C ASN A 42 -26.85 -16.14 -20.02
N ALA A 43 -27.58 -15.13 -20.50
CA ALA A 43 -27.01 -13.89 -21.00
C ALA A 43 -26.42 -13.06 -19.85
N LEU A 44 -27.15 -12.91 -18.75
CA LEU A 44 -26.67 -12.20 -17.56
C LEU A 44 -25.43 -12.87 -16.96
N GLU A 45 -25.42 -14.20 -16.83
CA GLU A 45 -24.26 -14.90 -16.28
C GLU A 45 -23.04 -14.80 -17.20
N ARG A 46 -23.22 -14.76 -18.53
CA ARG A 46 -22.12 -14.45 -19.47
C ARG A 46 -21.52 -13.08 -19.18
N LYS A 47 -22.36 -12.04 -19.10
CA LYS A 47 -21.93 -10.68 -18.75
C LYS A 47 -21.18 -10.64 -17.42
N ARG A 48 -21.66 -11.37 -16.41
CA ARG A 48 -20.96 -11.49 -15.11
C ARG A 48 -19.57 -12.13 -15.26
N ARG A 49 -19.47 -13.23 -16.01
CA ARG A 49 -18.18 -13.91 -16.24
C ARG A 49 -17.18 -13.05 -17.01
N ASP A 50 -17.65 -12.25 -17.96
CA ASP A 50 -16.80 -11.31 -18.70
C ASP A 50 -16.24 -10.23 -17.77
N HIS A 51 -17.08 -9.65 -16.91
CA HIS A 51 -16.63 -8.68 -15.92
C HIS A 51 -15.59 -9.26 -14.93
N ILE A 52 -15.78 -10.50 -14.50
CA ILE A 52 -14.79 -11.21 -13.67
C ILE A 52 -13.49 -11.43 -14.46
N LYS A 53 -13.57 -11.81 -15.73
CA LYS A 53 -12.40 -12.01 -16.59
C LYS A 53 -11.60 -10.72 -16.76
N ASP A 54 -12.27 -9.58 -16.90
CA ASP A 54 -11.64 -8.26 -16.98
C ASP A 54 -10.96 -7.92 -15.65
N SER A 55 -11.65 -8.17 -14.53
CA SER A 55 -11.08 -7.98 -13.18
C SER A 55 -9.81 -8.82 -12.97
N PHE A 56 -9.78 -10.07 -13.44
CA PHE A 56 -8.57 -10.91 -13.40
C PHE A 56 -7.45 -10.39 -14.30
N SER A 57 -7.78 -9.78 -15.44
CA SER A 57 -6.80 -9.19 -16.34
C SER A 57 -6.15 -7.97 -15.68
N SER A 58 -6.95 -7.05 -15.12
CA SER A 58 -6.47 -5.91 -14.35
C SER A 58 -5.65 -6.33 -13.14
N LEU A 59 -6.04 -7.39 -12.42
CA LEU A 59 -5.26 -7.90 -11.28
C LEU A 59 -3.91 -8.45 -11.72
N ARG A 60 -3.85 -9.22 -12.83
CA ARG A 60 -2.59 -9.72 -13.38
C ARG A 60 -1.65 -8.57 -13.74
N ASP A 61 -2.19 -7.56 -14.41
CA ASP A 61 -1.45 -6.38 -14.86
C ASP A 61 -1.09 -5.43 -13.70
N ALA A 62 -1.57 -5.66 -12.48
CA ALA A 62 -1.12 -4.94 -11.28
C ALA A 62 0.04 -5.67 -10.54
N VAL A 63 0.31 -6.93 -10.87
CA VAL A 63 1.32 -7.77 -10.21
C VAL A 63 2.58 -7.86 -11.08
N PRO A 64 3.71 -7.23 -10.72
CA PRO A 64 4.90 -7.14 -11.58
C PRO A 64 5.42 -8.48 -12.11
N SER A 65 5.36 -9.53 -11.28
CA SER A 65 5.83 -10.88 -11.65
C SER A 65 4.94 -11.62 -12.63
N LEU A 66 3.77 -11.08 -12.99
CA LEU A 66 2.82 -11.67 -13.93
C LEU A 66 2.64 -10.85 -15.21
N HIS A 67 3.31 -9.71 -15.33
CA HIS A 67 3.19 -8.84 -16.50
C HIS A 67 3.71 -9.54 -17.76
N GLY A 68 2.90 -9.54 -18.81
CA GLY A 68 3.27 -10.14 -20.10
C GLY A 68 3.26 -11.67 -20.12
N GLU A 69 2.95 -12.34 -19.01
CA GLU A 69 2.92 -13.80 -18.92
C GLU A 69 1.49 -14.38 -18.96
N LYS A 70 1.37 -15.58 -19.53
CA LYS A 70 0.13 -16.37 -19.45
C LYS A 70 0.06 -17.02 -18.06
N ALA A 71 -0.78 -16.47 -17.19
CA ALA A 71 -1.01 -17.00 -15.84
C ALA A 71 -2.43 -17.56 -15.68
N SER A 72 -2.57 -18.71 -15.03
CA SER A 72 -3.88 -19.25 -14.64
C SER A 72 -4.52 -18.42 -13.52
N ARG A 73 -5.85 -18.50 -13.35
CA ARG A 73 -6.56 -17.80 -12.27
C ARG A 73 -5.99 -18.10 -10.88
N ALA A 74 -5.65 -19.36 -10.61
CA ALA A 74 -5.05 -19.78 -9.35
C ALA A 74 -3.66 -19.14 -9.14
N GLN A 75 -2.84 -19.09 -10.18
CA GLN A 75 -1.53 -18.41 -10.12
C GLN A 75 -1.67 -16.91 -9.91
N ILE A 76 -2.63 -16.25 -10.57
CA ILE A 76 -2.91 -14.82 -10.38
C ILE A 76 -3.22 -14.52 -8.91
N LEU A 77 -4.13 -15.30 -8.30
CA LEU A 77 -4.49 -15.12 -6.89
C LEU A 77 -3.29 -15.36 -5.96
N LYS A 78 -2.54 -16.45 -6.19
CA LYS A 78 -1.37 -16.79 -5.37
C LYS A 78 -0.31 -15.69 -5.41
N LYS A 79 0.06 -15.24 -6.62
CA LYS A 79 1.09 -14.21 -6.82
C LYS A 79 0.64 -12.83 -6.35
N ALA A 80 -0.65 -12.50 -6.48
CA ALA A 80 -1.20 -11.28 -5.91
C ALA A 80 -1.09 -11.28 -4.38
N ALA A 81 -1.44 -12.38 -3.71
CA ALA A 81 -1.29 -12.51 -2.27
C ALA A 81 0.18 -12.40 -1.81
N GLU A 82 1.09 -13.08 -2.52
CA GLU A 82 2.54 -12.97 -2.29
C GLU A 82 3.02 -11.52 -2.44
N TYR A 83 2.57 -10.82 -3.50
CA TYR A 83 2.96 -9.45 -3.79
C TYR A 83 2.44 -8.45 -2.73
N ILE A 84 1.21 -8.61 -2.26
CA ILE A 84 0.66 -7.81 -1.14
C ILE A 84 1.54 -7.99 0.11
N GLY A 85 1.87 -9.24 0.46
CA GLY A 85 2.73 -9.54 1.61
C GLY A 85 4.15 -8.96 1.46
N PHE A 86 4.71 -9.01 0.25
CA PHE A 86 5.98 -8.37 -0.08
C PHE A 86 5.91 -6.84 0.08
N MET A 87 4.92 -6.19 -0.53
CA MET A 87 4.78 -4.72 -0.49
C MET A 87 4.56 -4.20 0.93
N ARG A 88 3.82 -4.93 1.78
CA ARG A 88 3.68 -4.59 3.21
C ARG A 88 5.03 -4.55 3.93
N ARG A 89 5.83 -5.61 3.79
CA ARG A 89 7.17 -5.68 4.41
C ARG A 89 8.09 -4.58 3.87
N LYS A 90 8.10 -4.37 2.55
CA LYS A 90 8.90 -3.32 1.90
C LYS A 90 8.52 -1.93 2.43
N ASN A 91 7.23 -1.63 2.54
CA ASN A 91 6.77 -0.35 3.08
C ASN A 91 7.19 -0.17 4.54
N THR A 92 7.14 -1.22 5.37
CA THR A 92 7.62 -1.16 6.76
C THR A 92 9.12 -0.88 6.83
N THR A 93 9.95 -1.55 6.02
CA THR A 93 11.40 -1.27 5.96
C THR A 93 11.67 0.17 5.55
N VAL A 94 11.06 0.63 4.44
CA VAL A 94 11.23 2.00 3.95
C VAL A 94 10.77 3.02 4.99
N GLN A 95 9.69 2.73 5.73
CA GLN A 95 9.24 3.62 6.81
C GLN A 95 10.26 3.70 7.94
N GLY A 96 10.89 2.58 8.32
CA GLY A 96 12.00 2.56 9.27
C GLY A 96 13.18 3.40 8.81
N ASP A 97 13.60 3.25 7.55
CA ASP A 97 14.69 4.04 6.96
C ASP A 97 14.37 5.55 6.97
N ILE A 98 13.11 5.92 6.69
CA ILE A 98 12.63 7.30 6.76
C ILE A 98 12.75 7.85 8.19
N ASP A 99 12.36 7.07 9.19
CA ASP A 99 12.36 7.50 10.59
C ASP A 99 13.80 7.64 11.13
N ASP A 100 14.69 6.73 10.75
CA ASP A 100 16.11 6.80 11.08
C ASP A 100 16.78 8.02 10.43
N LEU A 101 16.52 8.28 9.15
CA LEU A 101 17.02 9.47 8.45
C LEU A 101 16.48 10.77 9.06
N LYS A 102 15.21 10.81 9.46
CA LYS A 102 14.64 11.96 10.17
C LYS A 102 15.34 12.20 11.51
N ARG A 103 15.63 11.14 12.26
CA ARG A 103 16.37 11.24 13.52
C ARG A 103 17.78 11.78 13.31
N GLN A 104 18.49 11.28 12.30
CA GLN A 104 19.83 11.76 11.95
C GLN A 104 19.81 13.23 11.54
N ASN A 105 18.88 13.62 10.67
CA ASN A 105 18.73 15.02 10.26
C ASN A 105 18.47 15.94 11.46
N LYS A 106 17.60 15.54 12.40
CA LYS A 106 17.34 16.32 13.60
C LYS A 106 18.61 16.55 14.43
N VAL A 107 19.42 15.51 14.63
CA VAL A 107 20.68 15.63 15.37
C VAL A 107 21.64 16.58 14.66
N LEU A 108 21.77 16.47 13.34
CA LEU A 108 22.62 17.35 12.54
C LEU A 108 22.13 18.81 12.57
N GLU A 109 20.82 19.04 12.49
CA GLU A 109 20.21 20.37 12.61
C GLU A 109 20.47 21.00 13.99
N GLU A 110 20.40 20.22 15.06
CA GLU A 110 20.73 20.67 16.42
C GLU A 110 22.23 21.02 16.56
N GLN A 111 23.11 20.22 15.95
CA GLN A 111 24.55 20.50 15.92
C GLN A 111 24.86 21.79 15.14
N ILE A 112 24.28 21.96 13.94
CA ILE A 112 24.43 23.18 13.13
C ILE A 112 23.98 24.40 13.93
N ARG A 113 22.79 24.35 14.54
CA ARG A 113 22.27 25.46 15.36
C ARG A 113 23.20 25.83 16.50
N THR A 114 23.80 24.84 17.16
CA THR A 114 24.73 25.06 18.28
C THR A 114 26.03 25.72 17.79
N LEU A 115 26.57 25.27 16.67
CA LEU A 115 27.77 25.84 16.04
C LEU A 115 27.51 27.25 15.51
N GLU A 116 26.36 27.51 14.90
CA GLU A 116 25.95 28.84 14.46
C GLU A 116 25.83 29.81 15.64
N LYS A 117 25.23 29.36 16.74
CA LYS A 117 25.18 30.14 17.98
C LYS A 117 26.58 30.48 18.48
N ALA A 118 27.46 29.48 18.60
CA ALA A 118 28.85 29.69 19.04
C ALA A 118 29.63 30.64 18.11
N LYS A 119 29.46 30.51 16.79
CA LYS A 119 30.07 31.40 15.79
C LYS A 119 29.54 32.82 15.88
N SER A 120 28.22 33.00 16.04
CA SER A 120 27.61 34.31 16.22
C SER A 120 28.02 34.97 17.55
N SER A 121 28.25 34.19 18.60
CA SER A 121 28.80 34.66 19.88
C SER A 121 30.31 34.95 19.82
N GLY A 122 31.02 34.44 18.82
CA GLY A 122 32.46 34.63 18.60
C GLY A 122 32.82 35.71 17.56
N ILE A 123 31.85 36.44 17.00
CA ILE A 123 32.08 37.54 16.04
C ILE A 123 31.26 38.76 16.50
N THR A 124 31.68 39.34 17.62
CA THR A 124 31.48 40.76 17.93
C THR A 124 32.83 41.30 18.40
N ASP A 125 33.84 41.25 17.53
CA ASP A 125 35.11 41.91 17.79
C ASP A 125 35.10 43.26 17.07
N LEU A 126 34.56 44.27 17.77
CA LEU A 126 34.98 45.67 17.71
C LEU A 126 34.39 46.40 18.95
N ASP A 127 34.89 46.09 20.15
CA ASP A 127 35.37 47.17 21.02
C ASP A 127 36.41 46.67 22.03
N LEU A 128 37.60 47.26 21.96
CA LEU A 128 38.74 47.04 22.85
C LEU A 128 38.41 47.61 24.24
N ASN A 129 38.26 46.75 25.26
CA ASN A 129 39.04 46.86 26.50
C ASN A 129 38.59 45.84 27.56
N GLY A 130 39.47 44.86 27.80
CA GLY A 130 39.75 44.31 29.11
C GLY A 130 38.60 43.64 29.86
N THR A 131 38.45 42.32 29.73
CA THR A 131 38.20 41.48 30.90
C THR A 131 38.68 40.05 30.66
N SER A 132 39.66 39.63 31.47
CA SER A 132 40.11 38.26 31.65
C SER A 132 38.98 37.37 32.17
N ILE A 133 38.72 36.21 31.58
CA ILE A 133 38.24 35.03 32.33
C ILE A 133 38.91 33.77 31.76
N LEU A 134 39.70 33.15 32.62
CA LEU A 134 40.35 31.85 32.46
C LEU A 134 39.39 30.72 32.86
N ASP A 135 39.74 29.54 32.34
CA ASP A 135 39.55 28.21 32.95
C ASP A 135 38.18 27.52 32.81
N ASN A 136 38.18 26.39 32.07
CA ASN A 136 37.76 25.13 32.67
C ASN A 136 38.37 23.94 31.92
N SER A 137 39.40 23.38 32.54
CA SER A 137 39.92 22.03 32.31
C SER A 137 38.85 20.96 32.51
N SER A 138 38.66 20.06 31.53
CA SER A 138 38.16 18.70 31.79
C SER A 138 38.67 17.69 30.77
N HIS A 139 39.77 17.07 31.18
CA HIS A 139 40.32 15.78 30.81
C HIS A 139 39.23 14.75 30.44
N THR A 140 39.25 14.18 29.23
CA THR A 140 38.77 12.80 29.00
C THR A 140 39.80 12.03 28.18
N LYS A 141 40.21 10.92 28.79
CA LYS A 141 41.26 9.99 28.42
C LYS A 141 40.79 9.20 27.17
N ILE A 142 41.55 9.27 26.08
CA ILE A 142 41.36 8.39 24.92
C ILE A 142 41.97 7.04 25.29
N GLU A 143 41.12 6.06 25.64
CA GLU A 143 41.52 4.66 25.67
C GLU A 143 41.44 4.08 24.26
N SER A 144 42.58 3.63 23.78
CA SER A 144 42.76 2.84 22.58
C SER A 144 42.19 1.43 22.81
N GLU A 145 41.16 1.06 22.06
CA GLU A 145 40.80 -0.35 21.89
C GLU A 145 41.06 -0.79 20.45
N SER A 146 41.84 -1.86 20.38
CA SER A 146 42.41 -2.48 19.21
C SER A 146 41.35 -3.07 18.29
N VAL A 147 41.50 -2.83 16.99
CA VAL A 147 40.78 -3.53 15.93
C VAL A 147 41.39 -4.93 15.71
N SER A 148 40.71 -6.00 16.11
CA SER A 148 40.96 -7.36 15.59
C SER A 148 39.94 -7.66 14.49
N SER A 149 40.36 -7.68 13.21
CA SER A 149 40.63 -8.91 12.43
C SER A 149 39.43 -9.86 12.43
N LEU A 150 38.54 -9.88 11.42
CA LEU A 150 38.73 -10.38 10.04
C LEU A 150 39.09 -11.88 10.03
N ASP A 151 38.06 -12.72 10.05
CA ASP A 151 38.08 -14.17 9.77
C ASP A 151 36.67 -14.53 9.28
N GLY A 152 36.45 -14.94 8.02
CA GLY A 152 36.71 -16.29 7.51
C GLY A 152 35.42 -17.12 7.66
N MET A 153 34.51 -17.17 6.68
CA MET A 153 34.45 -18.11 5.55
C MET A 153 34.37 -19.60 5.95
N SER A 154 33.44 -20.32 5.29
CA SER A 154 33.18 -21.79 5.25
C SER A 154 32.07 -22.27 6.22
N ASP A 155 31.10 -23.11 5.85
CA ASP A 155 30.79 -23.93 4.64
C ASP A 155 29.26 -23.93 4.42
#